data_AF-E4LH11-F1
#
_entry.id   AF-E4LH11-F1
#
_cell.length_a   1.000
_cell.length_b   1.000
_cell.length_c   1.000
_cell.angle_alpha   90.00
_cell.angle_beta   90.00
_cell.angle_gamma   90.00
#
_symmetry.space_group_name_H-M   'P 1'
#
loop_
_entity.id
_entity.type
_entity.pdbx_description
1 polymer ?
#
loop_
_entity_poly.entity_id
_entity_poly.type
_entity_poly.pdbx_seq_one_letter_code
_entity_poly.pdbx_strand_id
1 'polypeptide(L)'
;MGFHYRFFDRDMEKTDEMGIPLTRADIDARERAREPERIFSRGEQTGIVLSSVIFAYGYMEGDLSLVFFCLSFLIFELRKIVRRYTGKYGQNIANAMHGFSIALILGALAMVLTT
;
A
#
# COMPACT_ATOMS: atom_id res chain seq x y z
N MET A 1 -9.64 21.37 18.36
CA MET A 1 -8.33 20.95 17.80
C MET A 1 -7.39 20.73 18.97
N GLY A 2 -7.14 19.49 19.37
CA GLY A 2 -6.17 19.15 20.40
C GLY A 2 -4.98 18.46 19.76
N PHE A 3 -3.82 19.08 19.81
CA PHE A 3 -2.58 18.44 19.39
C PHE A 3 -2.18 17.41 20.45
N HIS A 4 -2.38 16.11 20.14
CA HIS A 4 -1.91 15.02 20.99
C HIS A 4 -0.41 14.81 20.77
N TYR A 5 0.41 15.40 21.64
CA TYR A 5 1.86 15.25 21.57
C TYR A 5 2.28 13.92 22.23
N ARG A 6 2.71 12.96 21.41
CA ARG A 6 3.24 11.62 21.79
C ARG A 6 4.44 11.65 22.76
N PHE A 7 5.03 12.83 22.96
CA PHE A 7 6.18 13.03 23.83
C PHE A 7 5.82 13.16 25.32
N PHE A 8 4.56 13.52 25.63
CA PHE A 8 4.10 13.84 26.99
C PHE A 8 3.14 12.81 27.60
N ASP A 9 2.88 11.69 26.94
CA ASP A 9 2.14 10.56 27.51
C ASP A 9 3.06 9.75 28.44
N ARG A 10 3.60 10.45 29.44
CA ARG A 10 4.38 9.89 30.54
C ARG A 10 3.41 9.32 31.57
N ASP A 11 3.70 8.08 31.95
CA ASP A 11 3.34 7.49 33.24
C ASP A 11 1.96 6.79 33.35
N MET A 12 1.52 6.08 32.31
CA MET A 12 0.86 4.80 32.59
C MET A 12 1.90 3.71 32.57
N GLU A 13 2.45 3.44 33.75
CA GLU A 13 3.30 2.30 34.08
C GLU A 13 2.53 1.00 33.76
N LYS A 14 2.54 0.60 32.49
CA LYS A 14 2.00 -0.67 32.03
C LYS A 14 2.88 -1.78 32.60
N THR A 15 2.50 -2.23 33.78
CA THR A 15 3.03 -3.43 34.44
C THR A 15 2.47 -4.66 33.73
N ASP A 16 3.28 -5.71 33.60
CA ASP A 16 2.80 -7.00 33.09
C ASP A 16 1.89 -7.67 34.13
N GLU A 17 1.22 -8.78 33.77
CA GLU A 17 0.38 -9.56 34.70
C GLU A 17 1.13 -10.03 35.97
N MET A 18 2.47 -10.01 35.96
CA MET A 18 3.34 -10.33 37.09
C MET A 18 3.93 -9.10 37.83
N GLY A 19 3.45 -7.88 37.56
CA GLY A 19 3.84 -6.67 38.28
C GLY A 19 5.25 -6.13 37.96
N ILE A 20 5.88 -6.62 36.89
CA ILE A 20 7.18 -6.13 36.41
C ILE A 20 6.93 -4.94 35.46
N PRO A 21 7.62 -3.80 35.63
CA PRO A 21 7.48 -2.66 34.72
C PRO A 21 7.98 -3.06 33.33
N LEU A 22 7.12 -2.96 32.30
CA LEU A 22 7.53 -3.24 30.92
C LEU A 22 8.60 -2.24 30.48
N THR A 23 9.71 -2.74 29.94
CA THR A 23 10.71 -1.89 29.32
C THR A 23 10.12 -1.25 28.06
N ARG A 24 10.56 -0.05 27.71
CA ARG A 24 10.09 0.67 26.49
C ARG A 24 10.14 -0.20 25.23
N ALA A 25 11.13 -1.09 25.13
CA ALA A 25 11.27 -2.03 24.01
C ALA A 25 10.11 -3.04 23.94
N ASP A 26 9.61 -3.49 25.09
CA ASP A 26 8.52 -4.45 25.19
C ASP A 26 7.16 -3.79 24.91
N ILE A 27 7.00 -2.52 25.29
CA ILE A 27 5.82 -1.72 24.94
C ILE A 27 5.75 -1.53 23.42
N ASP A 28 6.87 -1.15 22.81
CA ASP A 28 6.98 -0.95 21.36
C ASP A 28 6.76 -2.28 20.59
N ALA A 29 7.23 -3.40 21.14
CA ALA A 29 7.00 -4.74 20.58
C ALA A 29 5.52 -5.16 20.69
N ARG A 30 4.85 -4.90 21.82
CA ARG A 30 3.41 -5.18 22.00
C ARG A 30 2.53 -4.26 21.14
N GLU A 31 2.95 -3.03 20.92
CA GLU A 31 2.23 -2.06 20.07
C GLU A 31 2.37 -2.43 18.59
N ARG A 32 3.57 -2.81 18.12
CA ARG A 32 3.77 -3.41 16.78
C ARG A 32 3.02 -4.73 16.61
N ALA A 33 2.86 -5.52 17.66
CA ALA A 33 2.08 -6.75 17.62
C ALA A 33 0.55 -6.51 17.58
N ARG A 34 0.08 -5.34 18.03
CA ARG A 34 -1.34 -4.97 18.07
C ARG A 34 -1.82 -4.20 16.86
N GLU A 35 -0.96 -3.47 16.16
CA GLU A 35 -1.37 -2.84 14.91
C GLU A 35 -1.57 -3.93 13.85
N PRO A 36 -2.81 -4.16 13.36
CA PRO A 36 -2.96 -4.99 12.17
C PRO A 36 -2.23 -4.25 11.06
N GLU A 37 -1.12 -4.82 10.56
CA GLU A 37 -0.42 -4.32 9.37
C GLU A 37 -1.45 -4.10 8.27
N ARG A 38 -1.90 -2.85 8.10
CA ARG A 38 -2.82 -2.50 7.03
C ARG A 38 -2.00 -2.60 5.74
N ILE A 39 -2.30 -3.63 4.96
CA ILE A 39 -1.63 -3.96 3.68
C ILE A 39 -1.67 -2.76 2.72
N PHE A 40 -2.73 -1.96 2.81
CA PHE A 40 -2.94 -0.75 2.04
C PHE A 40 -3.18 0.44 2.97
N SER A 41 -2.50 1.55 2.69
CA SER A 41 -2.82 2.84 3.31
C SER A 41 -4.17 3.35 2.81
N ARG A 42 -4.85 4.22 3.59
CA ARG A 42 -6.16 4.78 3.21
C ARG A 42 -6.12 5.51 1.87
N GLY A 43 -5.04 6.26 1.60
CA GLY A 43 -4.84 6.95 0.32
C GLY A 43 -4.64 5.99 -0.86
N GLU A 44 -4.11 4.81 -0.58
CA GLU A 44 -3.85 3.77 -1.57
C GLU A 44 -5.14 3.05 -1.97
N GLN A 45 -6.01 2.78 -1.00
CA GLN A 45 -7.35 2.27 -1.26
C GLN A 45 -8.18 3.24 -2.11
N THR A 46 -8.11 4.54 -1.82
CA THR A 46 -8.79 5.54 -2.66
C THR A 46 -8.19 5.60 -4.06
N GLY A 47 -6.88 5.41 -4.20
CA GLY A 47 -6.21 5.32 -5.52
C GLY A 47 -6.69 4.12 -6.33
N ILE A 48 -6.84 2.96 -5.70
CA ILE A 48 -7.36 1.75 -6.36
C ILE A 48 -8.81 1.95 -6.80
N VAL A 49 -9.66 2.48 -5.93
CA VAL A 49 -11.07 2.73 -6.26
C VAL A 49 -11.18 3.74 -7.39
N LEU A 50 -10.45 4.86 -7.29
CA LEU A 50 -10.46 5.91 -8.31
C LEU A 50 -9.93 5.41 -9.66
N SER A 51 -8.79 4.72 -9.67
CA SER A 51 -8.23 4.13 -10.90
C SER A 51 -9.14 3.06 -11.52
N SER A 52 -9.88 2.29 -10.70
CA SER A 52 -10.87 1.33 -11.21
C SER A 52 -12.05 2.02 -11.89
N VAL A 53 -12.51 3.16 -11.35
CA VAL A 53 -13.58 3.96 -11.96
C VAL A 53 -13.10 4.59 -13.28
N ILE A 54 -11.91 5.19 -13.28
CA ILE A 54 -11.31 5.79 -14.48
C ILE A 54 -11.04 4.72 -15.55
N PHE A 55 -10.64 3.51 -15.15
CA PHE A 55 -10.46 2.38 -16.05
C PHE A 55 -11.78 1.99 -16.74
N ALA A 56 -12.87 1.85 -15.98
CA ALA A 56 -14.18 1.52 -16.55
C ALA A 56 -14.65 2.61 -17.53
N TYR A 57 -14.41 3.88 -17.18
CA TYR A 57 -14.71 5.02 -18.04
C TYR A 57 -13.86 5.01 -19.33
N GLY A 58 -12.54 4.88 -19.22
CA GLY A 58 -11.63 4.82 -20.37
C GLY A 58 -11.92 3.62 -21.28
N TYR A 59 -12.35 2.49 -20.72
CA TYR A 59 -12.79 1.33 -21.49
C TYR A 59 -14.07 1.62 -22.28
N MET A 60 -15.04 2.32 -21.69
CA MET A 60 -16.27 2.72 -22.39
C MET A 60 -16.02 3.74 -23.50
N GLU A 61 -15.11 4.68 -23.29
CA GLU A 61 -14.78 5.73 -24.27
C GLU A 61 -13.76 5.28 -25.32
N GLY A 62 -13.15 4.10 -25.14
CA GLY A 62 -12.18 3.52 -26.07
C GLY A 62 -10.78 4.15 -25.98
N ASP A 63 -10.50 4.90 -24.93
CA ASP A 63 -9.19 5.52 -24.70
C ASP A 63 -8.18 4.49 -24.18
N LEU A 64 -7.50 3.85 -25.11
CA LEU A 64 -6.49 2.82 -24.83
C LEU A 64 -5.37 3.35 -23.93
N SER A 65 -4.94 4.61 -24.12
CA SER A 65 -3.88 5.22 -23.32
C SER A 65 -4.27 5.32 -21.85
N LEU A 66 -5.50 5.77 -21.58
CA LEU A 66 -6.04 5.87 -20.22
C LEU A 66 -6.20 4.48 -19.57
N VAL A 67 -6.64 3.49 -20.36
CA VAL A 67 -6.79 2.09 -19.94
C VAL A 67 -5.44 1.48 -19.56
N PHE A 68 -4.40 1.66 -20.39
CA PHE A 68 -3.04 1.19 -20.11
C PHE A 68 -2.44 1.85 -18.87
N PHE A 69 -2.69 3.16 -18.70
CA PHE A 69 -2.27 3.88 -17.50
C PHE A 69 -2.92 3.32 -16.24
N CYS A 70 -4.25 3.10 -16.24
CA CYS A 70 -4.94 2.54 -15.08
C CYS A 70 -4.52 1.10 -14.78
N LEU A 71 -4.32 0.26 -15.82
CA LEU A 71 -3.79 -1.10 -15.67
C LEU A 71 -2.42 -1.13 -15.01
N SER A 72 -1.54 -0.19 -15.39
CA SER A 72 -0.21 -0.09 -14.81
C SER A 72 -0.25 0.14 -13.30
N PHE A 73 -1.14 1.03 -12.85
CA PHE A 73 -1.32 1.37 -11.45
C PHE A 73 -1.95 0.21 -10.67
N LEU A 74 -2.98 -0.43 -11.23
CA LEU A 74 -3.63 -1.59 -10.60
C LEU A 74 -2.65 -2.76 -10.42
N ILE A 75 -1.78 -3.02 -11.40
CA ILE A 75 -0.77 -4.08 -11.30
C ILE A 75 0.32 -3.73 -10.28
N PHE A 76 0.69 -2.46 -10.19
CA PHE A 76 1.60 -1.99 -9.14
C PHE A 76 1.03 -2.23 -7.74
N GLU A 77 -0.26 -1.97 -7.54
CA GLU A 77 -0.91 -2.22 -6.25
C GLU A 77 -1.11 -3.72 -5.98
N LEU A 78 -1.42 -4.51 -7.00
CA LEU A 78 -1.54 -5.97 -6.92
C LEU A 78 -0.23 -6.62 -6.41
N ARG A 79 0.94 -6.00 -6.68
CA ARG A 79 2.25 -6.40 -6.15
C ARG A 79 2.24 -6.58 -4.63
N LYS A 80 1.58 -5.69 -3.89
CA LYS A 80 1.54 -5.70 -2.42
C LYS A 80 0.76 -6.90 -1.90
N ILE A 81 -0.30 -7.28 -2.60
CA ILE A 81 -1.11 -8.48 -2.31
C ILE A 81 -0.28 -9.73 -2.56
N VAL A 82 0.39 -9.82 -3.72
CA VAL A 82 1.21 -10.99 -4.10
C VAL A 82 2.37 -11.19 -3.15
N ARG A 83 3.02 -10.11 -2.71
CA ARG A 83 4.12 -10.15 -1.74
C ARG A 83 3.67 -10.71 -0.39
N ARG A 84 2.42 -10.48 0.02
CA ARG A 84 1.87 -11.01 1.28
C ARG A 84 1.41 -12.46 1.17
N TYR A 85 0.85 -12.86 0.04
CA TYR A 85 0.30 -14.22 -0.14
C TYR A 85 1.34 -15.27 -0.55
N THR A 86 2.47 -14.88 -1.16
CA THR A 86 3.32 -15.84 -1.92
C THR A 86 4.61 -16.27 -1.21
N GLY A 87 4.80 -15.95 0.07
CA GLY A 87 5.93 -16.44 0.87
C GLY A 87 7.30 -16.28 0.18
N LYS A 88 8.05 -17.38 0.01
CA LYS A 88 9.42 -17.39 -0.57
C LYS A 88 9.51 -16.88 -2.03
N TYR A 89 8.44 -16.98 -2.82
CA TYR A 89 8.44 -16.54 -4.24
C TYR A 89 7.84 -15.14 -4.43
N GLY A 90 7.24 -14.57 -3.38
CA GLY A 90 6.55 -13.28 -3.45
C GLY A 90 7.48 -12.13 -3.82
N GLN A 91 8.77 -12.18 -3.45
CA GLN A 91 9.75 -11.14 -3.77
C GLN A 91 10.02 -11.04 -5.28
N ASN A 92 10.22 -12.18 -5.94
CA ASN A 92 10.57 -12.24 -7.37
C ASN A 92 9.37 -11.85 -8.24
N ILE A 93 8.19 -12.37 -7.92
CA ILE A 93 6.95 -12.03 -8.64
C ILE A 93 6.62 -10.56 -8.43
N ALA A 94 6.78 -10.05 -7.20
CA ALA A 94 6.60 -8.64 -6.93
C ALA A 94 7.55 -7.74 -7.75
N ASN A 95 8.79 -8.18 -7.98
CA ASN A 95 9.74 -7.40 -8.78
C ASN A 95 9.38 -7.43 -10.28
N ALA A 96 8.94 -8.57 -10.79
CA ALA A 96 8.44 -8.71 -12.16
C ALA A 96 7.20 -7.82 -12.40
N MET A 97 6.24 -7.82 -11.46
CA MET A 97 5.04 -6.96 -11.53
C MET A 97 5.38 -5.47 -11.49
N HIS A 98 6.40 -5.10 -10.73
CA HIS A 98 6.89 -3.72 -10.71
C HIS A 98 7.49 -3.32 -12.07
N GLY A 99 8.32 -4.18 -12.67
CA GLY A 99 8.86 -3.95 -14.01
C GLY A 99 7.77 -3.86 -15.07
N PHE A 100 6.76 -4.73 -14.99
CA PHE A 100 5.61 -4.72 -15.89
C PHE A 100 4.78 -3.44 -15.77
N SER A 101 4.53 -2.96 -14.55
CA SER A 101 3.85 -1.69 -14.31
C SER A 101 4.60 -0.52 -14.96
N ILE A 102 5.92 -0.42 -14.80
CA ILE A 102 6.73 0.63 -15.44
C ILE A 102 6.64 0.53 -16.96
N ALA A 103 6.72 -0.68 -17.53
CA ALA A 103 6.60 -0.87 -18.97
C ALA A 103 5.23 -0.41 -19.51
N LEU A 104 4.14 -0.66 -18.76
CA LEU A 104 2.80 -0.19 -19.14
C LEU A 104 2.65 1.33 -19.05
N ILE A 105 3.25 1.99 -18.04
CA ILE A 105 3.27 3.46 -17.96
C ILE A 105 4.01 4.04 -19.17
N LEU A 106 5.18 3.49 -19.50
CA LEU A 106 5.94 3.92 -20.66
C LEU A 106 5.19 3.68 -21.97
N GLY A 107 4.49 2.56 -22.10
CA GLY A 107 3.62 2.26 -23.24
C GLY A 107 2.46 3.25 -23.36
N ALA A 108 1.78 3.57 -22.26
CA ALA A 108 0.72 4.57 -22.23
C ALA A 108 1.24 5.96 -22.62
N LEU A 109 2.39 6.38 -22.09
CA LEU A 109 3.02 7.65 -22.45
C LEU A 109 3.40 7.70 -23.93
N ALA A 110 3.97 6.62 -24.46
CA ALA A 110 4.31 6.53 -25.87
C ALA A 110 3.06 6.65 -26.75
N MET A 111 1.96 5.98 -26.40
CA MET A 111 0.70 6.12 -27.12
C MET A 111 0.21 7.57 -27.12
N VAL A 112 0.10 8.21 -25.95
CA VAL A 112 -0.32 9.62 -25.83
C VAL A 112 0.56 10.57 -26.64
N LEU A 113 1.87 10.32 -26.72
CA LEU A 113 2.80 11.16 -27.49
C LEU A 113 2.73 10.91 -29.01
N THR A 114 2.18 9.78 -29.45
CA THR A 114 2.11 9.38 -30.86
C THR A 114 0.73 9.53 -31.48
N THR A 115 -0.31 9.69 -30.66
CA THR A 115 -1.69 10.02 -31.06
C THR A 115 -1.90 11.53 -31.10
#